data_AF-A0AA88YQK5-F1
#
_entry.id   AF-A0AA88YQK5-F1
#
_cell.length_a   1.000
_cell.length_b   1.000
_cell.length_c   1.000
_cell.angle_alpha   90.00
_cell.angle_beta   90.00
_cell.angle_gamma   90.00
#
_symmetry.space_group_name_H-M   'P 1'
#
loop_
_entity.id
_entity.type
_entity.pdbx_description
1 polymer ?
#
loop_
_entity_poly.entity_id
_entity_poly.type
_entity_poly.pdbx_seq_one_letter_code
_entity_poly.pdbx_strand_id
1 'polypeptide(L)'
;MRENLLFFGIDEPSDEKTVIDCESNLNTFLKDTLHITEDIEFDRVHRLGRKNNKPGPRPIVAKFSRFKQRELVRSTAILKVL
;
A
#
# COMPACT_ATOMS: atom_id res chain seq x y z
N MET A 1 8.98 -1.05 14.58
CA MET A 1 9.09 -1.35 13.14
C MET A 1 8.37 -2.65 12.71
N ARG A 2 7.77 -3.45 13.60
CA ARG A 2 7.07 -4.69 13.24
C ARG A 2 5.70 -4.50 12.59
N GLU A 3 5.16 -3.29 12.55
CA GLU A 3 3.80 -2.99 12.09
C GLU A 3 3.75 -2.44 10.66
N ASN A 4 4.90 -2.16 10.05
CA ASN A 4 4.94 -1.55 8.72
C ASN A 4 5.09 -2.62 7.63
N LEU A 5 4.47 -2.38 6.47
CA LEU A 5 4.80 -3.05 5.22
C LEU A 5 5.16 -2.03 4.14
N LEU A 6 6.05 -2.44 3.23
CA LEU A 6 6.41 -1.70 2.03
C LEU A 6 5.73 -2.32 0.82
N PHE A 7 5.11 -1.46 0.01
CA PHE A 7 4.46 -1.84 -1.24
C PHE A 7 5.17 -1.15 -2.39
N PHE A 8 5.54 -1.94 -3.40
CA PHE A 8 6.26 -1.48 -4.59
C PHE A 8 5.35 -1.60 -5.81
N GLY A 9 5.57 -0.75 -6.82
CA GLY A 9 4.85 -0.87 -8.10
C GLY A 9 3.40 -0.40 -8.11
N ILE A 10 2.87 0.17 -7.01
CA ILE A 10 1.54 0.79 -7.01
C ILE A 10 1.65 2.16 -7.68
N ASP A 11 0.87 2.42 -8.72
CA ASP A 11 0.96 3.66 -9.50
C ASP A 11 0.78 4.92 -8.66
N GLU A 12 1.59 5.93 -8.96
CA GLU A 12 1.53 7.25 -8.34
C GLU A 12 0.89 8.22 -9.34
N PRO A 13 -0.42 8.50 -9.24
CA PRO A 13 -1.08 9.40 -10.18
C PRO A 13 -0.41 10.79 -10.14
N SER A 14 0.02 11.26 -11.31
CA SER A 14 0.71 12.54 -11.48
C SER A 14 -0.24 13.71 -11.73
N ASP A 15 -1.48 13.44 -12.11
CA ASP A 15 -2.44 14.46 -12.51
C ASP A 15 -3.11 15.13 -11.30
N GLU A 16 -3.03 16.47 -11.25
CA GLU A 16 -3.70 17.31 -10.24
C GLU A 16 -5.23 17.13 -10.21
N LYS A 17 -5.83 16.61 -11.28
CA LYS A 17 -7.28 16.36 -11.38
C LYS A 17 -7.75 15.12 -10.62
N THR A 18 -6.84 14.21 -10.28
CA THR A 18 -7.18 12.94 -9.62
C THR A 18 -6.43 12.87 -8.30
N VAL A 19 -6.98 13.53 -7.28
CA VAL A 19 -6.50 13.41 -5.90
C VAL A 19 -7.01 12.08 -5.34
N ILE A 20 -6.41 10.97 -5.78
CA ILE A 20 -6.54 9.70 -5.07
C ILE A 20 -5.39 9.65 -4.07
N ASP A 21 -5.73 9.66 -2.77
CA ASP A 21 -4.71 9.56 -1.74
C ASP A 21 -4.02 8.19 -1.74
N CYS A 22 -2.86 8.11 -1.08
CA CYS A 22 -2.05 6.89 -1.08
C CYS A 22 -2.77 5.72 -0.42
N GLU A 23 -3.67 5.99 0.52
CA GLU A 23 -4.42 4.98 1.26
C GLU A 23 -5.49 4.34 0.37
N SER A 24 -6.24 5.15 -0.38
CA SER A 24 -7.22 4.71 -1.35
C SER A 24 -6.58 3.82 -2.43
N ASN A 25 -5.44 4.24 -2.99
CA ASN A 25 -4.70 3.42 -3.96
C ASN A 25 -4.25 2.08 -3.36
N LEU A 26 -3.79 2.09 -2.10
CA LEU A 26 -3.41 0.87 -1.41
C LEU A 26 -4.63 -0.03 -1.15
N ASN A 27 -5.76 0.53 -0.71
CA ASN A 27 -6.99 -0.22 -0.47
C ASN A 27 -7.53 -0.87 -1.74
N THR A 28 -7.52 -0.15 -2.87
CA THR A 28 -7.86 -0.73 -4.18
C THR A 28 -6.93 -1.90 -4.52
N PHE A 29 -5.62 -1.75 -4.33
CA PHE A 29 -4.68 -2.86 -4.55
C PHE A 29 -4.96 -4.08 -3.63
N LEU A 30 -5.20 -3.86 -2.34
CA LEU A 30 -5.50 -4.95 -1.40
C LEU A 30 -6.79 -5.68 -1.78
N LYS A 31 -7.81 -4.95 -2.20
CA LYS A 31 -9.10 -5.50 -2.61
C LYS A 31 -9.01 -6.21 -3.96
N ASP A 32 -8.52 -5.54 -4.99
CA ASP A 32 -8.62 -6.02 -6.37
C ASP A 32 -7.48 -6.98 -6.72
N THR A 33 -6.28 -6.75 -6.17
CA THR A 33 -5.12 -7.59 -6.46
C THR A 33 -4.91 -8.68 -5.41
N LEU A 34 -5.08 -8.38 -4.12
CA LEU A 34 -4.91 -9.40 -3.08
C LEU A 34 -6.21 -10.13 -2.70
N HIS A 35 -7.38 -9.65 -3.16
CA HIS A 35 -8.70 -10.20 -2.81
C HIS A 35 -8.97 -10.20 -1.30
N ILE A 36 -8.44 -9.20 -0.59
CA ILE A 36 -8.70 -9.00 0.83
C ILE A 36 -9.96 -8.16 0.97
N THR A 37 -11.02 -8.77 1.51
CA THR A 37 -12.33 -8.11 1.72
C THR A 37 -12.46 -7.45 3.09
N GLU A 38 -11.52 -7.69 3.99
CA GLU A 38 -11.47 -7.05 5.30
C GLU A 38 -11.11 -5.57 5.15
N ASP A 39 -11.76 -4.71 5.93
CA ASP A 39 -11.40 -3.30 6.03
C ASP A 39 -10.14 -3.15 6.87
N ILE A 40 -9.06 -2.72 6.25
CA ILE A 40 -7.73 -2.67 6.86
C ILE A 40 -7.52 -1.29 7.48
N GLU A 41 -7.28 -1.27 8.79
CA GLU A 41 -7.05 -0.03 9.52
C GLU A 41 -5.56 0.34 9.50
N PHE A 42 -5.27 1.57 9.06
CA PHE A 42 -3.93 2.13 9.04
C PHE A 42 -3.80 3.31 10.00
N ASP A 43 -2.67 3.38 10.70
CA ASP A 43 -2.28 4.57 11.45
C ASP A 43 -1.71 5.65 10.52
N ARG A 44 -1.01 5.22 9.46
CA ARG A 44 -0.40 6.12 8.47
C ARG A 44 -0.08 5.41 7.16
N VAL A 45 -0.45 6.03 6.04
CA VAL A 45 -0.05 5.61 4.70
C VAL A 45 0.61 6.77 3.95
N HIS A 46 1.80 6.55 3.40
CA HIS A 46 2.53 7.58 2.67
C HIS A 46 3.55 6.97 1.71
N ARG A 47 3.94 7.73 0.68
CA ARG A 47 5.04 7.37 -0.22
C ARG A 47 6.39 7.60 0.46
N LEU A 48 7.33 6.70 0.23
CA LEU A 48 8.69 6.79 0.74
C LEU A 48 9.51 7.81 -0.07
N GLY A 49 10.21 8.71 0.64
CA GLY A 49 11.09 9.70 0.04
C GLY A 49 10.34 10.89 -0.58
N ARG A 50 11.09 11.87 -1.12
CA ARG A 50 10.51 13.02 -1.84
C ARG A 50 10.19 12.63 -3.29
N LYS A 51 9.19 13.29 -3.89
CA LYS A 51 9.00 13.23 -5.35
C LYS A 51 10.32 13.61 -6.02
N ASN A 52 10.77 12.78 -6.95
CA ASN A 52 12.00 13.01 -7.71
C ASN A 52 11.75 12.65 -9.17
N ASN A 53 12.65 13.07 -10.05
CA ASN A 53 12.55 12.78 -11.49
C ASN A 53 12.99 11.36 -11.85
N LYS A 54 13.03 10.43 -10.88
CA LYS A 54 13.37 9.04 -11.19
C LYS A 54 12.15 8.37 -11.82
N PRO A 55 12.37 7.52 -12.83
CA PRO A 55 11.29 6.75 -13.43
C PRO A 55 10.69 5.77 -12.42
N GLY A 56 9.37 5.63 -12.47
CA GLY A 56 8.59 4.65 -11.70
C GLY A 56 7.98 5.19 -10.40
N PRO A 57 6.96 4.49 -9.85
CA PRO A 57 6.27 4.91 -8.65
C PRO A 57 7.14 4.76 -7.39
N ARG A 58 7.07 5.73 -6.48
CA ARG A 58 7.74 5.62 -5.17
C ARG A 58 7.08 4.52 -4.33
N PRO A 59 7.80 3.73 -3.52
CA PRO A 59 7.16 2.73 -2.66
C PRO A 59 6.17 3.37 -1.67
N ILE A 60 5.09 2.66 -1.31
CA ILE A 60 4.21 3.05 -0.20
C ILE A 60 4.70 2.38 1.07
N VAL A 61 4.76 3.14 2.17
CA VAL A 61 4.89 2.61 3.53
C VAL A 61 3.56 2.77 4.23
N ALA A 62 2.98 1.65 4.65
CA ALA A 62 1.77 1.62 5.46
C ALA A 62 2.08 1.08 6.86
N LYS A 63 1.70 1.84 7.89
CA LYS A 63 1.70 1.38 9.28
C LYS A 63 0.29 0.91 9.63
N PHE A 64 0.17 -0.37 9.95
CA PHE A 64 -1.11 -0.98 10.33
C PHE A 64 -1.43 -0.68 11.78
N SER A 65 -2.69 -0.35 12.07
CA SER A 65 -3.17 -0.16 13.44
C SER A 65 -3.23 -1.49 14.19
N ARG A 66 -3.42 -2.61 13.45
CA ARG A 66 -3.57 -3.95 14.02
C ARG A 66 -2.54 -4.92 13.47
N PHE A 67 -1.79 -5.56 14.36
CA PHE A 67 -0.80 -6.58 13.99
C PHE A 67 -1.41 -7.75 13.18
N LYS A 68 -2.62 -8.19 13.53
CA LYS A 68 -3.30 -9.30 12.82
C LYS A 68 -3.58 -8.95 11.36
N GLN A 69 -4.03 -7.73 11.08
CA GLN A 69 -4.29 -7.25 9.72
C GLN A 69 -3.00 -7.13 8.90
N ARG A 70 -1.92 -6.67 9.53
CA ARG A 70 -0.59 -6.67 8.90
C ARG A 70 -0.17 -8.07 8.46
N GLU A 71 -0.34 -9.07 9.33
CA GLU A 71 0.03 -10.46 9.02
C GLU A 71 -0.88 -11.09 7.97
N LEU A 72 -2.17 -10.74 7.94
CA LEU A 72 -3.09 -11.13 6.87
C LEU A 72 -2.54 -10.63 5.52
N VAL A 73 -2.28 -9.32 5.38
CA VAL A 73 -1.77 -8.75 4.13
C VAL A 73 -0.44 -9.38 3.74
N ARG A 74 0.49 -9.56 4.69
CA ARG A 74 1.81 -10.15 4.42
C ARG A 74 1.70 -11.60 3.92
N SER A 75 0.88 -12.41 4.57
CA SER A 75 0.77 -13.84 4.24
C SER A 75 0.03 -14.08 2.92
N THR A 76 -1.02 -13.31 2.63
CA THR A 76 -1.73 -13.35 1.34
C THR A 76 -0.81 -12.97 0.18
N ALA A 77 0.05 -11.97 0.37
CA ALA A 77 1.01 -11.55 -0.65
C ALA A 77 2.06 -12.64 -0.96
N ILE A 78 2.51 -13.39 0.05
CA ILE A 78 3.48 -14.48 -0.13
C ILE A 78 2.86 -15.64 -0.93
N LEU A 79 1.59 -15.97 -0.68
CA LEU A 79 0.91 -17.09 -1.34
C LEU A 79 0.62 -16.83 -2.83
N LYS A 80 0.62 -15.58 -3.29
CA LYS A 80 0.40 -15.22 -4.71
C LYS A 80 1.67 -15.15 -5.56
N VAL A 81 2.85 -15.31 -4.95
CA VAL A 81 4.16 -15.30 -5.66
C VAL A 81 4.65 -16.74 -5.95
N LEU A 82 3.86 -17.76 -5.59
CA LEU A 82 4.09 -19.17 -5.87
C LEU A 82 3.03 -19.70 -6.84
#